data_AF-A0A3M1R6Z1-F1
#
_entry.id   AF-A0A3M1R6Z1-F1
#
_cell.length_a   1.000
_cell.length_b   1.000
_cell.length_c   1.000
_cell.angle_alpha   90.00
_cell.angle_beta   90.00
_cell.angle_gamma   90.00
#
_symmetry.space_group_name_H-M   'P 1'
#
loop_
_entity.id
_entity.type
_entity.pdbx_description
1 polymer ?
#
loop_
_entity_poly.entity_id
_entity_poly.type
_entity_poly.pdbx_seq_one_letter_code
_entity_poly.pdbx_strand_id
1 'polypeptide(L)'
;MYRQFWITFFLLINVVIALNHPALSQTPTSPKALVLLVDFPDRAGAVSPEYFRDLLFGTSPSVAPQGSLRDYYLEVSYGVLQLEGEVNAPGVSWLRLPQEMTYYAGGRSGVGSYPNNAQKMVEDAVVAARAAGIDFGPYDTDNDGYVDALFVVHAGRGAEYTGSGNDIWSHRWVTRSPVATGSTNAAGQPVYVYGYTTEPETWFGGTDMTIGVFAHEYGHTLGLPDLYDTDYSSKGVGDWSLMGSGSWNGGMGEVPAHLDAWSKCVLGWVTPVQVTGTLVDEPISQVESEPDVYQFGDGDCRRPGHGEYFLVEN
;
A
#
# COMPACT_ATOMS: atom_id res chain seq x y z
N MET A 1 -19.18 17.33 -11.25
CA MET A 1 -18.92 18.26 -10.13
C MET A 1 -17.61 17.80 -9.51
N TYR A 2 -16.50 18.34 -9.99
CA TYR A 2 -15.15 17.89 -9.64
C TYR A 2 -14.87 18.24 -8.17
N ARG A 3 -14.79 17.24 -7.30
CA ARG A 3 -14.32 17.43 -5.92
C ARG A 3 -12.80 17.58 -5.98
N GLN A 4 -12.30 18.68 -5.43
CA GLN A 4 -10.88 18.90 -5.22
C GLN A 4 -10.36 17.83 -4.25
N PHE A 5 -9.41 17.03 -4.73
CA PHE A 5 -8.70 16.04 -3.95
C PHE A 5 -7.70 16.77 -3.06
N TRP A 6 -7.93 16.71 -1.75
CA TRP A 6 -6.95 17.11 -0.75
C TRP A 6 -6.17 15.83 -0.44
N ILE A 7 -4.87 15.81 -0.71
CA ILE A 7 -3.94 14.70 -0.45
C ILE A 7 -2.68 15.30 0.16
N THR A 8 -2.64 15.33 1.50
CA THR A 8 -1.65 16.14 2.23
C THR A 8 -0.37 15.36 2.47
N PHE A 9 0.69 15.82 1.78
CA PHE A 9 2.11 15.88 2.18
C PHE A 9 2.53 15.00 3.36
N PHE A 10 3.33 13.93 3.16
CA PHE A 10 4.37 13.53 4.13
C PHE A 10 5.45 12.53 3.64
N LEU A 11 5.60 12.23 2.35
CA LEU A 11 6.50 11.13 1.94
C LEU A 11 7.97 11.49 1.69
N LEU A 12 8.30 12.72 1.29
CA LEU A 12 9.62 12.99 0.69
C LEU A 12 10.83 12.91 1.65
N ILE A 13 10.65 13.06 2.97
CA ILE A 13 11.80 13.06 3.91
C ILE A 13 12.10 11.65 4.46
N ASN A 14 11.13 10.74 4.48
CA ASN A 14 11.32 9.40 5.05
C ASN A 14 11.75 8.33 4.02
N VAL A 15 11.55 8.56 2.71
CA VAL A 15 11.91 7.58 1.66
C VAL A 15 13.42 7.32 1.62
N VAL A 16 14.28 8.35 1.75
CA VAL A 16 15.74 8.18 1.60
C VAL A 16 16.40 7.56 2.85
N ILE A 17 15.86 7.78 4.05
CA ILE A 17 16.44 7.25 5.30
C ILE A 17 16.02 5.78 5.53
N ALA A 18 14.87 5.36 4.99
CA ALA A 18 14.28 4.05 5.28
C ALA A 18 14.78 2.91 4.37
N LEU A 19 15.27 3.18 3.15
CA LEU A 19 15.69 2.16 2.18
C LEU A 19 16.95 1.34 2.57
N ASN A 20 17.63 1.68 3.67
CA ASN A 20 18.81 0.93 4.16
C ASN A 20 18.48 -0.04 5.32
N HIS A 21 17.21 -0.18 5.71
CA HIS A 21 16.81 -1.11 6.76
C HIS A 21 16.38 -2.46 6.14
N PRO A 22 16.81 -3.62 6.68
CA PRO A 22 16.47 -4.95 6.14
C PRO A 22 14.97 -5.14 5.88
N ALA A 23 14.14 -4.77 6.86
CA ALA A 23 12.67 -4.78 6.78
C ALA A 23 12.05 -4.02 5.59
N LEU A 24 12.84 -3.21 4.87
CA LEU A 24 12.42 -2.39 3.74
C LEU A 24 13.29 -2.67 2.49
N SER A 25 14.10 -3.73 2.52
CA SER A 25 14.97 -4.17 1.45
C SER A 25 14.24 -5.20 0.59
N GLN A 26 13.86 -4.81 -0.63
CA GLN A 26 13.26 -5.64 -1.68
C GLN A 26 12.17 -6.63 -1.20
N THR A 27 10.92 -6.24 -1.36
CA THR A 27 9.78 -7.15 -1.16
C THR A 27 9.96 -8.45 -1.97
N PRO A 28 9.79 -9.63 -1.35
CA PRO A 28 9.89 -10.90 -2.07
C PRO A 28 8.87 -10.96 -3.22
N THR A 29 9.15 -11.79 -4.22
CA THR A 29 8.26 -11.96 -5.39
C THR A 29 6.91 -12.60 -5.03
N SER A 30 6.82 -13.25 -3.86
CA SER A 30 5.59 -13.87 -3.35
C SER A 30 5.44 -13.56 -1.85
N PRO A 31 5.24 -12.28 -1.50
CA PRO A 31 5.13 -11.87 -0.10
C PRO A 31 3.81 -12.36 0.48
N LYS A 32 3.82 -12.64 1.78
CA LYS A 32 2.59 -12.96 2.50
C LYS A 32 2.18 -11.81 3.40
N ALA A 33 1.07 -11.18 3.08
CA ALA A 33 0.50 -10.06 3.83
C ALA A 33 -0.33 -10.52 5.03
N LEU A 34 -0.17 -9.81 6.14
CA LEU A 34 -1.07 -9.88 7.29
C LEU A 34 -1.93 -8.62 7.32
N VAL A 35 -3.25 -8.80 7.38
CA VAL A 35 -4.21 -7.70 7.55
C VAL A 35 -4.77 -7.78 8.96
N LEU A 36 -4.55 -6.73 9.75
CA LEU A 36 -5.13 -6.58 11.08
C LEU A 36 -6.31 -5.62 11.01
N LEU A 37 -7.51 -6.11 11.33
CA LEU A 37 -8.69 -5.25 11.50
C LEU A 37 -8.72 -4.76 12.94
N VAL A 38 -8.63 -3.44 13.13
CA VAL A 38 -8.57 -2.81 14.45
C VAL A 38 -9.74 -1.87 14.70
N ASP A 39 -10.36 -1.97 15.87
CA ASP A 39 -11.45 -1.09 16.28
C ASP A 39 -11.16 -0.41 17.62
N PHE A 40 -12.02 0.54 17.98
CA PHE A 40 -11.76 1.48 19.05
C PHE A 40 -12.94 1.55 20.04
N PRO A 41 -12.73 1.99 21.29
CA PRO A 41 -13.81 2.21 22.26
C PRO A 41 -14.93 3.12 21.75
N ASP A 42 -14.59 4.15 20.97
CA ASP A 42 -15.51 5.13 20.37
C ASP A 42 -15.97 4.74 18.97
N ARG A 43 -15.41 3.68 18.38
CA ARG A 43 -15.69 3.28 17.00
C ARG A 43 -15.49 1.78 16.82
N ALA A 44 -16.59 1.04 16.97
CA ALA A 44 -16.61 -0.40 16.73
C ALA A 44 -16.56 -0.71 15.24
N GLY A 45 -15.81 -1.74 14.87
CA GLY A 45 -15.78 -2.26 13.51
C GLY A 45 -17.06 -3.05 13.20
N ALA A 46 -17.49 -3.00 11.95
CA ALA A 46 -18.75 -3.55 11.47
C ALA A 46 -18.58 -4.52 10.30
N VAL A 47 -17.58 -4.30 9.45
CA VAL A 47 -17.30 -5.11 8.26
C VAL A 47 -16.56 -6.39 8.66
N SER A 48 -16.87 -7.51 8.00
CA SER A 48 -16.31 -8.81 8.38
C SER A 48 -14.91 -9.03 7.81
N PRO A 49 -14.06 -9.83 8.48
CA PRO A 49 -12.77 -10.26 7.93
C PRO A 49 -12.87 -10.93 6.56
N GLU A 50 -13.95 -11.67 6.31
CA GLU A 50 -14.19 -12.35 5.03
C GLU A 50 -14.32 -11.35 3.88
N TYR A 51 -14.96 -10.21 4.11
CA TYR A 51 -15.07 -9.17 3.09
C TYR A 51 -13.69 -8.62 2.70
N PHE A 52 -12.83 -8.29 3.68
CA PHE A 52 -11.48 -7.81 3.39
C PHE A 52 -10.61 -8.91 2.78
N ARG A 53 -10.79 -10.17 3.18
CA ARG A 53 -10.07 -11.30 2.57
C ARG A 53 -10.43 -11.41 1.09
N ASP A 54 -11.72 -11.30 0.76
CA ASP A 54 -12.19 -11.34 -0.62
C ASP A 54 -11.76 -10.09 -1.42
N LEU A 55 -11.81 -8.91 -0.83
CA LEU A 55 -11.42 -7.64 -1.46
C LEU A 55 -9.91 -7.62 -1.80
N LEU A 56 -9.07 -8.14 -0.91
CA LEU A 56 -7.62 -8.03 -1.04
C LEU A 56 -6.99 -9.24 -1.73
N PHE A 57 -7.51 -10.44 -1.51
CA PHE A 57 -6.84 -11.68 -1.97
C PHE A 57 -7.76 -12.68 -2.67
N GLY A 58 -9.08 -12.49 -2.60
CA GLY A 58 -10.07 -13.43 -3.13
C GLY A 58 -10.37 -13.22 -4.60
N THR A 59 -11.19 -14.13 -5.15
CA THR A 59 -11.65 -14.09 -6.53
C THR A 59 -13.17 -13.86 -6.62
N SER A 60 -13.76 -13.33 -5.56
CA SER A 60 -15.21 -13.19 -5.39
C SER A 60 -15.73 -11.98 -6.17
N PRO A 61 -16.42 -12.14 -7.30
CA PRO A 61 -16.83 -11.01 -8.13
C PRO A 61 -17.93 -10.16 -7.47
N SER A 62 -18.59 -10.67 -6.43
CA SER A 62 -19.56 -9.90 -5.63
C SER A 62 -18.91 -8.89 -4.69
N VAL A 63 -17.63 -9.07 -4.36
CA VAL A 63 -16.86 -8.18 -3.48
C VAL A 63 -15.90 -7.34 -4.31
N ALA A 64 -15.17 -7.97 -5.22
CA ALA A 64 -14.17 -7.34 -6.07
C ALA A 64 -14.48 -7.62 -7.56
N PRO A 65 -15.54 -7.01 -8.13
CA PRO A 65 -15.98 -7.31 -9.49
C PRO A 65 -14.95 -6.98 -10.58
N GLN A 66 -14.00 -6.10 -10.28
CA GLN A 66 -12.90 -5.72 -11.18
C GLN A 66 -11.56 -6.38 -10.80
N GLY A 67 -11.56 -7.32 -9.86
CA GLY A 67 -10.36 -7.96 -9.35
C GLY A 67 -9.98 -7.45 -7.96
N SER A 68 -9.34 -8.33 -7.19
CA SER A 68 -8.79 -8.03 -5.86
C SER A 68 -7.47 -7.26 -5.93
N LEU A 69 -6.96 -6.81 -4.78
CA LEU A 69 -5.60 -6.23 -4.69
C LEU A 69 -4.54 -7.21 -5.24
N ARG A 70 -4.69 -8.51 -4.96
CA ARG A 70 -3.86 -9.58 -5.51
C ARG A 70 -3.94 -9.63 -7.03
N ASP A 71 -5.14 -9.58 -7.60
CA ASP A 71 -5.32 -9.62 -9.06
C ASP A 71 -4.69 -8.39 -9.73
N TYR A 72 -4.88 -7.20 -9.14
CA TYR A 72 -4.24 -5.96 -9.58
C TYR A 72 -2.71 -6.12 -9.65
N TYR A 73 -2.07 -6.55 -8.56
CA TYR A 73 -0.61 -6.69 -8.53
C TYR A 73 -0.08 -7.82 -9.41
N LEU A 74 -0.86 -8.88 -9.60
CA LEU A 74 -0.52 -9.93 -10.54
C LEU A 74 -0.49 -9.39 -11.98
N GLU A 75 -1.47 -8.57 -12.34
CA GLU A 75 -1.58 -7.92 -13.67
C GLU A 75 -0.47 -6.88 -13.88
N VAL A 76 -0.36 -5.87 -13.01
CA VAL A 76 0.57 -4.76 -13.24
C VAL A 76 2.05 -5.13 -13.17
N SER A 77 2.36 -6.30 -12.58
CA SER A 77 3.70 -6.86 -12.49
C SER A 77 4.00 -7.92 -13.55
N TYR A 78 3.07 -8.20 -14.47
CA TYR A 78 3.20 -9.27 -15.46
C TYR A 78 3.48 -10.65 -14.84
N GLY A 79 2.86 -10.93 -13.69
CA GLY A 79 3.00 -12.19 -12.96
C GLY A 79 4.24 -12.31 -12.07
N VAL A 80 5.08 -11.26 -11.99
CA VAL A 80 6.29 -11.25 -11.14
C VAL A 80 5.93 -11.21 -9.66
N LEU A 81 4.96 -10.37 -9.28
CA LEU A 81 4.50 -10.22 -7.90
C LEU A 81 3.22 -11.03 -7.69
N GLN A 82 3.30 -12.01 -6.78
CA GLN A 82 2.19 -12.87 -6.40
C GLN A 82 1.85 -12.62 -4.93
N LEU A 83 1.08 -11.56 -4.69
CA LEU A 83 0.64 -11.20 -3.34
C LEU A 83 -0.36 -12.24 -2.81
N GLU A 84 -0.09 -12.78 -1.63
CA GLU A 84 -1.02 -13.61 -0.87
C GLU A 84 -1.19 -13.01 0.52
N GLY A 85 -2.23 -13.41 1.26
CA GLY A 85 -2.39 -12.89 2.61
C GLY A 85 -3.60 -13.44 3.35
N GLU A 86 -3.68 -13.07 4.62
CA GLU A 86 -4.78 -13.43 5.51
C GLU A 86 -5.21 -12.26 6.38
N VAL A 87 -6.49 -12.28 6.77
CA VAL A 87 -7.10 -11.25 7.62
C VAL A 87 -7.34 -11.81 9.01
N ASN A 88 -6.71 -11.19 10.01
CA ASN A 88 -6.68 -11.62 11.41
C ASN A 88 -6.34 -13.13 11.56
N ALA A 89 -6.73 -13.73 12.68
CA ALA A 89 -6.79 -15.19 12.84
C ALA A 89 -8.25 -15.67 12.80
N PRO A 90 -8.51 -16.94 12.47
CA PRO A 90 -9.86 -17.52 12.53
C PRO A 90 -10.53 -17.27 13.89
N GLY A 91 -11.76 -16.73 13.85
CA GLY A 91 -12.52 -16.38 15.06
C GLY A 91 -12.22 -15.00 15.66
N VAL A 92 -11.29 -14.23 15.08
CA VAL A 92 -11.00 -12.85 15.49
C VAL A 92 -11.61 -11.89 14.47
N SER A 93 -12.73 -11.26 14.81
CA SER A 93 -13.39 -10.30 13.92
C SER A 93 -12.66 -8.95 13.90
N TRP A 94 -12.50 -8.34 15.08
CA TRP A 94 -11.83 -7.04 15.24
C TRP A 94 -10.96 -7.06 16.49
N LEU A 95 -9.79 -6.45 16.40
CA LEU A 95 -8.86 -6.27 17.51
C LEU A 95 -9.16 -4.92 18.18
N ARG A 96 -9.75 -4.98 19.38
CA ARG A 96 -10.03 -3.77 20.16
C ARG A 96 -8.76 -3.14 20.69
N LEU A 97 -8.47 -1.92 20.23
CA LEU A 97 -7.38 -1.11 20.74
C LEU A 97 -7.77 -0.40 22.06
N PRO A 98 -6.78 -0.05 22.91
CA PRO A 98 -7.07 0.49 24.25
C PRO A 98 -7.49 1.97 24.25
N GLN A 99 -7.19 2.73 23.21
CA GLN A 99 -7.53 4.15 23.09
C GLN A 99 -8.58 4.38 22.01
N GLU A 100 -9.27 5.52 22.10
CA GLU A 100 -10.19 6.02 21.08
C GLU A 100 -9.47 6.30 19.76
N MET A 101 -10.18 6.26 18.63
CA MET A 101 -9.61 6.56 17.31
C MET A 101 -8.98 7.96 17.29
N THR A 102 -9.62 8.92 17.96
CA THR A 102 -9.16 10.32 18.03
C THR A 102 -7.80 10.45 18.73
N TYR A 103 -7.47 9.56 19.66
CA TYR A 103 -6.15 9.53 20.30
C TYR A 103 -5.06 9.24 19.27
N TYR A 104 -5.30 8.27 18.39
CA TYR A 104 -4.36 7.87 17.35
C TYR A 104 -4.35 8.83 16.16
N ALA A 105 -5.48 9.46 15.83
CA ALA A 105 -5.53 10.50 14.82
C ALA A 105 -4.78 11.77 15.27
N GLY A 106 -4.82 12.09 16.57
CA GLY A 106 -4.04 13.17 17.17
C GLY A 106 -4.36 14.57 16.62
N GLY A 107 -5.56 14.77 16.05
CA GLY A 107 -5.95 16.00 15.37
C GLY A 107 -5.15 16.32 14.11
N ARG A 108 -4.31 15.39 13.65
CA ARG A 108 -3.44 15.49 12.46
C ARG A 108 -3.45 14.20 11.66
N SER A 109 -4.62 13.56 11.60
CA SER A 109 -4.89 12.37 10.82
C SER A 109 -3.89 11.23 10.94
N GLY A 110 -3.33 11.03 12.13
CA GLY A 110 -2.41 9.92 12.41
C GLY A 110 -0.96 10.19 12.04
N VAL A 111 -0.63 11.34 11.44
CA VAL A 111 0.74 11.74 11.07
C VAL A 111 1.33 12.79 12.04
N GLY A 112 0.69 12.97 13.19
CA GLY A 112 1.12 13.87 14.25
C GLY A 112 2.29 13.34 15.10
N SER A 113 2.50 13.99 16.24
CA SER A 113 3.54 13.61 17.20
C SER A 113 3.18 12.34 17.97
N TYR A 114 4.13 11.42 18.08
CA TYR A 114 4.02 10.26 18.99
C TYR A 114 3.79 10.72 20.44
N PRO A 115 2.95 10.02 21.24
CA PRO A 115 2.22 8.79 20.92
C PRO A 115 0.83 8.99 20.31
N ASN A 116 0.43 10.23 20.01
CA ASN A 116 -0.87 10.53 19.42
C ASN A 116 -0.84 10.46 17.89
N ASN A 117 -0.45 9.30 17.36
CA ASN A 117 -0.26 9.05 15.95
C ASN A 117 -0.48 7.57 15.58
N ALA A 118 -0.47 7.26 14.28
CA ALA A 118 -0.70 5.91 13.78
C ALA A 118 0.43 4.92 14.15
N GLN A 119 1.66 5.37 14.38
CA GLN A 119 2.74 4.49 14.84
C GLN A 119 2.37 3.83 16.18
N LYS A 120 1.77 4.60 17.11
CA LYS A 120 1.28 4.07 18.38
C LYS A 120 0.07 3.14 18.18
N MET A 121 -0.80 3.44 17.21
CA MET A 121 -1.91 2.55 16.85
C MET A 121 -1.40 1.18 16.43
N VAL A 122 -0.37 1.13 15.57
CA VAL A 122 0.22 -0.13 15.11
C VAL A 122 0.93 -0.87 16.24
N GLU A 123 1.64 -0.17 17.13
CA GLU A 123 2.21 -0.78 18.33
C GLU A 123 1.14 -1.46 19.19
N ASP A 124 0.01 -0.80 19.43
CA ASP A 124 -1.10 -1.35 20.21
C ASP A 124 -1.86 -2.47 19.45
N ALA A 125 -1.94 -2.38 18.12
CA ALA A 125 -2.49 -3.42 17.26
C ALA A 125 -1.68 -4.72 17.33
N VAL A 126 -0.34 -4.63 17.30
CA VAL A 126 0.54 -5.79 17.47
C VAL A 126 0.35 -6.40 18.86
N VAL A 127 0.22 -5.58 19.91
CA VAL A 127 -0.07 -6.09 21.27
C VAL A 127 -1.42 -6.81 21.32
N ALA A 128 -2.48 -6.24 20.71
CA ALA A 128 -3.80 -6.86 20.67
C ALA A 128 -3.80 -8.16 19.87
N ALA A 129 -3.15 -8.18 18.71
CA ALA A 129 -3.00 -9.37 17.87
C ALA A 129 -2.29 -10.52 18.61
N ARG A 130 -1.22 -10.21 19.33
CA ARG A 130 -0.51 -11.18 20.19
C ARG A 130 -1.40 -11.74 21.29
N ALA A 131 -2.16 -10.87 21.96
CA ALA A 131 -3.11 -11.29 22.99
C ALA A 131 -4.24 -12.18 22.43
N ALA A 132 -4.60 -11.97 21.16
CA ALA A 132 -5.55 -12.79 20.42
C ALA A 132 -4.94 -14.08 19.84
N GLY A 133 -3.63 -14.31 20.01
CA GLY A 133 -2.94 -15.52 19.53
C GLY A 133 -2.64 -15.53 18.04
N ILE A 134 -2.61 -14.35 17.38
CA ILE A 134 -2.20 -14.23 15.98
C ILE A 134 -0.70 -14.51 15.87
N ASP A 135 -0.33 -15.45 15.00
CA ASP A 135 1.06 -15.80 14.71
C ASP A 135 1.58 -15.01 13.51
N PHE A 136 2.61 -14.19 13.72
CA PHE A 136 3.25 -13.38 12.68
C PHE A 136 4.33 -14.15 11.90
N GLY A 137 4.75 -15.33 12.38
CA GLY A 137 5.83 -16.12 11.78
C GLY A 137 5.69 -16.41 10.29
N PRO A 138 4.50 -16.80 9.79
CA PRO A 138 4.30 -17.12 8.38
C PRO A 138 4.37 -15.93 7.41
N TYR A 139 4.44 -14.70 7.91
CA TYR A 139 4.41 -13.47 7.11
C TYR A 139 5.80 -12.83 6.96
N ASP A 140 6.85 -13.54 7.36
CA ASP A 140 8.26 -13.24 7.09
C ASP A 140 8.75 -14.33 6.12
N THR A 141 8.52 -14.13 4.81
CA THR A 141 8.75 -15.20 3.81
C THR A 141 10.20 -15.25 3.32
N ASP A 142 10.94 -14.15 3.46
CA ASP A 142 12.35 -14.06 3.09
C ASP A 142 13.32 -14.34 4.25
N ASN A 143 12.80 -14.47 5.48
CA ASN A 143 13.53 -14.75 6.72
C ASN A 143 14.49 -13.61 7.12
N ASP A 144 14.12 -12.36 6.82
CA ASP A 144 14.86 -11.18 7.26
C ASP A 144 14.55 -10.77 8.71
N GLY A 145 13.54 -11.41 9.32
CA GLY A 145 13.08 -11.17 10.69
C GLY A 145 11.94 -10.17 10.78
N TYR A 146 11.34 -9.74 9.67
CA TYR A 146 10.26 -8.76 9.64
C TYR A 146 9.05 -9.28 8.87
N VAL A 147 7.88 -8.76 9.21
CA VAL A 147 6.67 -9.01 8.42
C VAL A 147 6.80 -8.33 7.06
N ASP A 148 6.69 -9.10 5.97
CA ASP A 148 6.84 -8.64 4.58
C ASP A 148 5.87 -7.48 4.26
N ALA A 149 4.62 -7.63 4.70
CA ALA A 149 3.54 -6.69 4.44
C ALA A 149 2.50 -6.72 5.57
N LEU A 150 2.37 -5.61 6.29
CA LEU A 150 1.35 -5.43 7.33
C LEU A 150 0.37 -4.33 6.89
N PHE A 151 -0.89 -4.71 6.69
CA PHE A 151 -2.00 -3.78 6.53
C PHE A 151 -2.74 -3.65 7.85
N VAL A 152 -3.00 -2.42 8.30
CA VAL A 152 -3.80 -2.15 9.50
C VAL A 152 -5.06 -1.40 9.09
N VAL A 153 -6.15 -2.16 8.93
CA VAL A 153 -7.46 -1.60 8.57
C VAL A 153 -8.14 -1.09 9.84
N HIS A 154 -8.36 0.20 9.92
CA HIS A 154 -8.97 0.84 11.08
C HIS A 154 -10.48 1.03 10.91
N ALA A 155 -11.26 0.82 11.97
CA ALA A 155 -12.70 1.04 11.94
C ALA A 155 -13.04 2.49 11.55
N GLY A 156 -14.10 2.65 10.74
CA GLY A 156 -14.55 3.93 10.21
C GLY A 156 -13.92 4.38 8.91
N ARG A 157 -14.07 5.68 8.63
CA ARG A 157 -13.65 6.32 7.38
C ARG A 157 -12.26 6.91 7.47
N GLY A 158 -11.61 7.02 6.31
CA GLY A 158 -10.29 7.64 6.17
C GLY A 158 -10.36 9.15 6.05
N ALA A 159 -9.34 9.85 6.54
CA ALA A 159 -9.25 11.31 6.46
C ALA A 159 -9.11 11.82 5.02
N GLU A 160 -8.59 11.01 4.10
CA GLU A 160 -8.56 11.27 2.66
C GLU A 160 -9.95 11.49 2.07
N TYR A 161 -10.97 10.86 2.67
CA TYR A 161 -12.35 11.04 2.29
C TYR A 161 -13.05 12.12 3.13
N THR A 162 -12.86 12.13 4.45
CA THR A 162 -13.61 13.02 5.36
C THR A 162 -13.01 14.42 5.48
N GLY A 163 -11.71 14.59 5.21
CA GLY A 163 -10.94 15.80 5.47
C GLY A 163 -10.72 16.10 6.96
N SER A 164 -11.06 15.17 7.85
CA SER A 164 -11.02 15.37 9.29
C SER A 164 -9.65 15.04 9.87
N GLY A 165 -9.07 15.95 10.64
CA GLY A 165 -7.88 15.70 11.45
C GLY A 165 -8.06 14.63 12.54
N ASN A 166 -9.31 14.27 12.84
CA ASN A 166 -9.66 13.27 13.86
C ASN A 166 -9.97 11.88 13.28
N ASP A 167 -10.01 11.75 11.95
CA ASP A 167 -9.96 10.45 11.30
C ASP A 167 -8.51 10.18 10.86
N ILE A 168 -8.13 8.91 10.64
CA ILE A 168 -6.77 8.54 10.25
C ILE A 168 -6.67 8.63 8.73
N TRP A 169 -5.61 9.24 8.22
CA TRP A 169 -5.33 9.30 6.79
C TRP A 169 -4.64 8.00 6.37
N SER A 170 -5.02 7.41 5.23
CA SER A 170 -4.32 6.23 4.72
C SER A 170 -2.85 6.49 4.42
N HIS A 171 -1.94 5.71 4.98
CA HIS A 171 -0.50 5.92 4.72
C HIS A 171 0.35 4.69 5.01
N ARG A 172 1.47 4.61 4.30
CA ARG A 172 2.61 3.75 4.60
C ARG A 172 3.61 4.48 5.49
N TRP A 173 3.97 3.88 6.62
CA TRP A 173 5.06 4.39 7.46
C TRP A 173 5.80 3.25 8.18
N VAL A 174 6.60 3.62 9.18
CA VAL A 174 7.33 2.71 10.05
C VAL A 174 7.02 3.03 11.50
N THR A 175 7.02 2.03 12.36
CA THR A 175 6.97 2.24 13.82
C THR A 175 8.23 2.98 14.31
N ARG A 176 8.20 3.52 15.53
CA ARG A 176 9.37 4.24 16.09
C ARG A 176 10.61 3.36 16.24
N SER A 177 10.38 2.06 16.42
CA SER A 177 11.37 1.02 16.54
C SER A 177 10.70 -0.31 16.22
N PRO A 178 11.43 -1.32 15.70
CA PRO A 178 10.90 -2.66 15.49
C PRO A 178 10.10 -3.18 16.71
N VAL A 179 8.85 -3.59 16.46
CA VAL A 179 7.91 -4.05 17.49
C VAL A 179 7.98 -5.57 17.54
N ALA A 180 8.35 -6.13 18.69
CA ALA A 180 8.42 -7.57 18.86
C ALA A 180 7.03 -8.22 18.79
N THR A 181 6.86 -9.16 17.86
CA THR A 181 5.62 -9.93 17.70
C THR A 181 5.56 -11.10 18.70
N GLY A 182 6.71 -11.59 19.16
CA GLY A 182 6.77 -12.82 19.97
C GLY A 182 6.57 -14.10 19.17
N SER A 183 6.42 -14.00 17.84
CA SER A 183 6.44 -15.11 16.91
C SER A 183 7.86 -15.41 16.41
N THR A 184 8.01 -16.59 15.80
CA THR A 184 9.22 -16.98 15.09
C THR A 184 8.89 -17.42 13.66
N ASN A 185 9.73 -17.06 12.70
CA ASN A 185 9.58 -17.48 11.30
C ASN A 185 9.97 -18.95 11.09
N ALA A 186 9.91 -19.42 9.85
CA ALA A 186 10.27 -20.79 9.49
C ALA A 186 11.75 -21.13 9.76
N ALA A 187 12.64 -20.13 9.75
CA ALA A 187 14.05 -20.26 10.11
C ALA A 187 14.30 -20.23 11.64
N GLY A 188 13.26 -20.09 12.47
CA GLY A 188 13.36 -20.02 13.93
C GLY A 188 13.89 -18.68 14.46
N GLN A 189 13.89 -17.63 13.63
CA GLN A 189 14.28 -16.29 14.03
C GLN A 189 13.07 -15.53 14.58
N PRO A 190 13.27 -14.62 15.56
CA PRO A 190 12.19 -13.76 16.06
C PRO A 190 11.70 -12.81 14.95
N VAL A 191 10.38 -12.66 14.85
CA VAL A 191 9.74 -11.76 13.87
C VAL A 191 9.35 -10.43 14.51
N TYR A 192 9.56 -9.34 13.78
CA TYR A 192 9.24 -7.98 14.18
C TYR A 192 8.32 -7.29 13.17
N VAL A 193 7.55 -6.31 13.65
CA VAL A 193 6.83 -5.36 12.80
C VAL A 193 7.60 -4.06 12.78
N TYR A 194 7.89 -3.55 11.59
CA TYR A 194 8.50 -2.22 11.41
C TYR A 194 7.74 -1.40 10.38
N GLY A 195 7.72 -1.84 9.12
CA GLY A 195 6.87 -1.26 8.09
C GLY A 195 5.40 -1.62 8.29
N TYR A 196 4.51 -0.68 7.95
CA TYR A 196 3.08 -0.90 7.93
C TYR A 196 2.40 0.04 6.93
N THR A 197 1.22 -0.35 6.46
CA THR A 197 0.23 0.55 5.89
C THR A 197 -1.00 0.60 6.78
N THR A 198 -1.77 1.68 6.69
CA THR A 198 -3.05 1.78 7.37
C THR A 198 -4.09 2.39 6.44
N GLU A 199 -5.29 1.84 6.47
CA GLU A 199 -6.37 2.14 5.55
C GLU A 199 -7.73 2.05 6.29
N PRO A 200 -8.77 2.74 5.82
CA PRO A 200 -10.07 2.71 6.47
C PRO A 200 -10.87 1.45 6.19
N GLU A 201 -11.85 1.21 7.05
CA GLU A 201 -12.86 0.17 6.89
C GLU A 201 -13.82 0.46 5.73
N THR A 202 -14.17 1.72 5.51
CA THR A 202 -15.29 2.11 4.64
C THR A 202 -15.19 3.55 4.12
N TRP A 203 -15.83 3.84 2.97
CA TRP A 203 -15.98 5.21 2.46
C TRP A 203 -17.22 5.90 3.01
N PHE A 204 -18.39 5.28 2.86
CA PHE A 204 -19.69 5.79 3.28
C PHE A 204 -20.29 4.93 4.39
N GLY A 205 -20.20 3.62 4.29
CA GLY A 205 -20.60 2.66 5.31
C GLY A 205 -20.82 1.26 4.73
N GLY A 206 -20.73 0.23 5.57
CA GLY A 206 -20.92 -1.15 5.13
C GLY A 206 -19.76 -1.64 4.27
N THR A 207 -20.05 -2.47 3.27
CA THR A 207 -19.06 -3.17 2.44
C THR A 207 -18.78 -2.41 1.14
N ASP A 208 -18.33 -1.16 1.25
CA ASP A 208 -18.13 -0.23 0.12
C ASP A 208 -16.68 0.18 -0.12
N MET A 209 -15.74 -0.44 0.59
CA MET A 209 -14.31 -0.21 0.42
C MET A 209 -13.82 -0.76 -0.92
N THR A 210 -12.79 -0.12 -1.46
CA THR A 210 -12.23 -0.37 -2.80
C THR A 210 -10.73 -0.64 -2.68
N ILE A 211 -10.14 -1.21 -3.72
CA ILE A 211 -8.72 -1.64 -3.69
C ILE A 211 -7.73 -0.49 -3.93
N GLY A 212 -8.16 0.63 -4.51
CA GLY A 212 -7.26 1.65 -5.04
C GLY A 212 -6.33 2.28 -4.00
N VAL A 213 -6.82 2.55 -2.78
CA VAL A 213 -5.98 3.08 -1.69
C VAL A 213 -5.04 2.01 -1.15
N PHE A 214 -5.51 0.78 -0.96
CA PHE A 214 -4.64 -0.35 -0.60
C PHE A 214 -3.51 -0.56 -1.62
N ALA A 215 -3.84 -0.46 -2.91
CA ALA A 215 -2.85 -0.56 -3.98
C ALA A 215 -1.84 0.59 -3.89
N HIS A 216 -2.28 1.82 -3.70
CA HIS A 216 -1.38 2.96 -3.58
C HIS A 216 -0.39 2.80 -2.42
N GLU A 217 -0.87 2.47 -1.22
CA GLU A 217 -0.03 2.30 -0.03
C GLU A 217 0.90 1.09 -0.13
N TYR A 218 0.45 0.01 -0.78
CA TYR A 218 1.34 -1.11 -1.07
C TYR A 218 2.42 -0.75 -2.09
N GLY A 219 2.15 0.16 -3.03
CA GLY A 219 3.16 0.75 -3.92
C GLY A 219 4.31 1.40 -3.13
N HIS A 220 4.00 2.12 -2.06
CA HIS A 220 5.02 2.65 -1.14
C HIS A 220 5.76 1.56 -0.38
N THR A 221 5.10 0.45 -0.04
CA THR A 221 5.73 -0.72 0.57
C THR A 221 6.77 -1.33 -0.36
N LEU A 222 6.51 -1.35 -1.67
CA LEU A 222 7.44 -1.78 -2.72
C LEU A 222 8.57 -0.75 -2.99
N GLY A 223 8.52 0.43 -2.37
CA GLY A 223 9.55 1.46 -2.47
C GLY A 223 9.27 2.57 -3.49
N LEU A 224 8.05 2.65 -4.04
CA LEU A 224 7.67 3.73 -4.94
C LEU A 224 7.32 5.02 -4.17
N PRO A 225 7.69 6.20 -4.67
CA PRO A 225 7.26 7.48 -4.11
C PRO A 225 5.86 7.88 -4.63
N ASP A 226 5.28 8.88 -4.00
CA ASP A 226 4.18 9.64 -4.61
C ASP A 226 4.64 10.34 -5.90
N LEU A 227 3.79 10.32 -6.92
CA LEU A 227 4.01 10.97 -8.21
C LEU A 227 3.00 12.10 -8.51
N TYR A 228 2.11 12.43 -7.57
CA TYR A 228 1.35 13.67 -7.59
C TYR A 228 2.16 14.81 -6.96
N ASP A 229 1.82 16.05 -7.30
CA ASP A 229 2.46 17.21 -6.70
C ASP A 229 1.99 17.37 -5.25
N THR A 230 2.85 17.02 -4.31
CA THR A 230 2.57 17.11 -2.86
C THR A 230 2.36 18.55 -2.36
N ASP A 231 2.75 19.55 -3.16
CA ASP A 231 2.50 20.98 -2.91
C ASP A 231 1.20 21.48 -3.57
N TYR A 232 0.50 20.59 -4.28
CA TYR A 232 -0.75 20.85 -4.99
C TYR A 232 -0.65 21.84 -6.14
N SER A 233 0.55 22.08 -6.67
CA SER A 233 0.73 22.99 -7.81
C SER A 233 0.17 22.42 -9.12
N SER A 234 0.14 21.10 -9.27
CA SER A 234 -0.57 20.39 -10.34
C SER A 234 -1.08 19.01 -9.88
N LYS A 235 -1.47 18.15 -10.82
CA LYS A 235 -1.85 16.76 -10.55
C LYS A 235 -0.65 15.79 -10.59
N GLY A 236 0.56 16.28 -10.89
CA GLY A 236 1.69 15.42 -11.24
C GLY A 236 1.32 14.49 -12.39
N VAL A 237 1.57 13.18 -12.23
CA VAL A 237 1.15 12.15 -13.21
C VAL A 237 -0.38 11.96 -13.29
N GLY A 238 -1.13 12.41 -12.27
CA GLY A 238 -2.59 12.40 -12.27
C GLY A 238 -3.19 11.00 -12.36
N ASP A 239 -4.28 10.89 -13.14
CA ASP A 239 -5.11 9.68 -13.25
C ASP A 239 -4.42 8.56 -14.06
N TRP A 240 -3.20 8.81 -14.57
CA TRP A 240 -2.43 7.90 -15.43
C TRP A 240 -1.51 6.93 -14.68
N SER A 241 -1.30 7.12 -13.37
CA SER A 241 -0.52 6.20 -12.54
C SER A 241 -1.19 5.96 -11.21
N LEU A 242 -1.09 4.73 -10.70
CA LEU A 242 -1.48 4.39 -9.34
C LEU A 242 -0.82 5.30 -8.29
N MET A 243 0.45 5.67 -8.49
CA MET A 243 1.18 6.54 -7.57
C MET A 243 0.78 8.03 -7.68
N GLY A 244 -0.18 8.35 -8.56
CA GLY A 244 -0.83 9.65 -8.67
C GLY A 244 -2.27 9.60 -8.14
N SER A 245 -3.18 10.33 -8.80
CA SER A 245 -4.63 10.23 -8.53
C SER A 245 -5.29 9.02 -9.18
N GLY A 246 -4.54 8.23 -9.97
CA GLY A 246 -5.04 6.99 -10.58
C GLY A 246 -5.51 5.95 -9.56
N SER A 247 -5.10 6.04 -8.30
CA SER A 247 -5.65 5.24 -7.19
C SER A 247 -7.15 5.47 -6.94
N TRP A 248 -7.73 6.56 -7.44
CA TRP A 248 -9.16 6.90 -7.29
C TRP A 248 -10.00 6.60 -8.54
N ASN A 249 -9.41 6.03 -9.58
CA ASN A 249 -10.13 5.67 -10.80
C ASN A 249 -11.29 4.70 -10.51
N GLY A 250 -12.37 4.82 -11.28
CA GLY A 250 -13.65 4.14 -10.99
C GLY A 250 -14.62 4.97 -10.16
N GLY A 251 -14.14 6.05 -9.53
CA GLY A 251 -14.92 6.97 -8.73
C GLY A 251 -14.49 6.98 -7.27
N MET A 252 -14.17 5.81 -6.71
CA MET A 252 -13.64 5.61 -5.37
C MET A 252 -12.44 4.66 -5.33
N GLY A 253 -11.84 4.31 -6.48
CA GLY A 253 -10.70 3.38 -6.55
C GLY A 253 -11.08 1.94 -6.85
N GLU A 254 -12.22 1.71 -7.50
CA GLU A 254 -12.66 0.39 -7.97
C GLU A 254 -11.79 -0.14 -9.12
N VAL A 255 -11.25 0.75 -9.95
CA VAL A 255 -10.40 0.41 -11.11
C VAL A 255 -9.15 1.28 -11.11
N PRO A 256 -8.23 1.11 -10.14
CA PRO A 256 -7.03 1.91 -10.07
C PRO A 256 -6.23 1.83 -11.38
N ALA A 257 -5.55 2.93 -11.74
CA ALA A 257 -4.65 2.94 -12.90
C ALA A 257 -3.55 1.88 -12.77
N HIS A 258 -3.00 1.44 -13.91
CA HIS A 258 -1.71 0.78 -13.91
C HIS A 258 -0.64 1.67 -13.25
N LEU A 259 0.44 1.05 -12.77
CA LEU A 259 1.67 1.79 -12.53
C LEU A 259 2.20 2.33 -13.86
N ASP A 260 2.75 3.53 -13.84
CA ASP A 260 3.46 4.09 -14.99
C ASP A 260 4.76 3.31 -15.29
N ALA A 261 5.22 3.43 -16.53
CA ALA A 261 6.44 2.80 -17.03
C ALA A 261 7.67 3.02 -16.14
N TRP A 262 7.81 4.21 -15.52
CA TRP A 262 8.93 4.50 -14.64
C TRP A 262 8.84 3.68 -13.36
N SER A 263 7.68 3.66 -12.72
CA SER A 263 7.43 2.86 -11.53
C SER A 263 7.69 1.37 -11.77
N LYS A 264 7.20 0.81 -12.88
CA LYS A 264 7.46 -0.59 -13.25
C LYS A 264 8.95 -0.86 -13.51
N CYS A 265 9.66 0.08 -14.12
CA CYS A 265 11.09 -0.08 -14.37
C CYS A 265 11.90 -0.07 -13.07
N VAL A 266 11.58 0.85 -12.14
CA VAL A 266 12.20 0.95 -10.81
C VAL A 266 12.03 -0.36 -10.04
N LEU A 267 10.83 -0.96 -10.09
CA LEU A 267 10.54 -2.27 -9.47
C LEU A 267 11.15 -3.45 -10.22
N GLY A 268 11.72 -3.22 -11.41
CA GLY A 268 12.33 -4.26 -12.23
C GLY A 268 11.33 -5.14 -12.98
N TRP A 269 10.05 -4.76 -13.05
CA TRP A 269 8.99 -5.52 -13.72
C TRP A 269 9.04 -5.36 -15.25
N VAL A 270 9.61 -4.26 -15.71
CA VAL A 270 9.88 -4.02 -17.13
C VAL A 270 11.35 -3.68 -17.34
N THR A 271 11.86 -4.00 -18.54
CA THR A 271 13.16 -3.56 -19.02
C THR A 271 12.93 -2.76 -20.29
N PRO A 272 13.00 -1.41 -20.24
CA PRO A 272 12.71 -0.60 -21.41
C PRO A 272 13.64 -0.89 -22.59
N VAL A 273 13.07 -0.89 -23.80
CA VAL A 273 13.81 -1.03 -25.05
C VAL A 273 14.42 0.32 -25.40
N GLN A 274 15.76 0.39 -25.43
CA GLN A 274 16.47 1.61 -25.77
C GLN A 274 16.27 1.97 -27.24
N VAL A 275 15.73 3.16 -27.50
CA VAL A 275 15.56 3.70 -28.84
C VAL A 275 16.80 4.52 -29.23
N THR A 276 17.53 4.06 -30.25
CA THR A 276 18.74 4.73 -30.75
C THR A 276 18.54 5.42 -32.10
N GLY A 277 17.33 5.39 -32.64
CA GLY A 277 17.01 5.92 -33.97
C GLY A 277 15.52 6.18 -34.14
N THR A 278 15.07 6.29 -35.39
CA THR A 278 13.64 6.47 -35.69
C THR A 278 12.95 5.13 -35.80
N LEU A 279 11.86 4.97 -35.05
CA LEU A 279 10.90 3.88 -35.22
C LEU A 279 9.68 4.46 -35.94
N VAL A 280 9.38 3.95 -37.14
CA VAL A 280 8.24 4.42 -37.96
C VAL A 280 7.14 3.38 -37.85
N ASP A 281 5.94 3.82 -37.48
CA ASP A 281 4.76 2.96 -37.30
C ASP A 281 5.00 1.82 -36.30
N GLU A 282 5.81 2.06 -35.26
CA GLU A 282 6.06 1.08 -34.20
C GLU A 282 4.78 0.83 -33.40
N PRO A 283 4.26 -0.41 -33.37
CA PRO A 283 3.16 -0.76 -32.51
C PRO A 283 3.64 -0.76 -31.05
N ILE A 284 2.90 -0.11 -30.17
CA ILE A 284 3.09 -0.21 -28.72
C ILE A 284 1.94 -1.05 -28.19
N SER A 285 2.28 -2.19 -27.60
CA SER A 285 1.31 -3.14 -27.08
C SER A 285 0.64 -2.59 -25.83
N GLN A 286 -0.59 -3.03 -25.56
CA GLN A 286 -1.35 -2.58 -24.39
C GLN A 286 -0.71 -3.05 -23.07
N VAL A 287 -0.66 -2.14 -22.12
CA VAL A 287 0.06 -2.26 -20.85
C VAL A 287 -0.48 -3.36 -19.95
N GLU A 288 -1.75 -3.74 -20.09
CA GLU A 288 -2.42 -4.78 -19.31
C GLU A 288 -1.92 -6.18 -19.64
N SER A 289 -1.32 -6.38 -20.81
CA SER A 289 -0.88 -7.70 -21.27
C SER A 289 0.61 -7.82 -21.56
N GLU A 290 1.27 -6.75 -21.99
CA GLU A 290 2.65 -6.83 -22.48
C GLU A 290 3.55 -5.77 -21.80
N PRO A 291 4.79 -6.14 -21.36
CA PRO A 291 5.76 -5.22 -20.78
C PRO A 291 6.48 -4.39 -21.87
N ASP A 292 5.72 -3.76 -22.76
CA ASP A 292 6.23 -3.09 -23.96
C ASP A 292 6.50 -1.60 -23.70
N VAL A 293 7.71 -1.30 -23.21
CA VAL A 293 8.15 0.04 -22.83
C VAL A 293 9.35 0.46 -23.66
N TYR A 294 9.29 1.65 -24.26
CA TYR A 294 10.38 2.26 -25.02
C TYR A 294 11.05 3.38 -24.23
N GLN A 295 12.37 3.45 -24.29
CA GLN A 295 13.16 4.51 -23.68
C GLN A 295 13.85 5.39 -24.73
N PHE A 296 13.66 6.70 -24.61
CA PHE A 296 14.41 7.72 -25.36
C PHE A 296 15.33 8.48 -24.40
N GLY A 297 16.60 8.67 -24.76
CA GLY A 297 17.60 9.30 -23.88
C GLY A 297 18.57 8.28 -23.27
N ASP A 298 19.54 8.74 -22.49
CA ASP A 298 20.67 7.94 -22.00
C ASP A 298 20.62 7.62 -20.50
N GLY A 299 19.51 7.96 -19.85
CA GLY A 299 19.32 7.67 -18.44
C GLY A 299 18.98 6.21 -18.12
N ASP A 300 18.86 5.95 -16.81
CA ASP A 300 18.57 4.62 -16.28
C ASP A 300 17.56 4.73 -15.13
N CYS A 301 16.33 4.25 -15.36
CA CYS A 301 15.27 4.26 -14.34
C CYS A 301 15.59 3.47 -13.07
N ARG A 302 16.57 2.55 -13.12
CA ARG A 302 17.05 1.81 -11.93
C ARG A 302 18.20 2.52 -11.22
N ARG A 303 18.67 3.65 -11.73
CA ARG A 303 19.76 4.46 -11.13
C ARG A 303 19.31 5.91 -10.97
N PRO A 304 18.79 6.29 -9.79
CA PRO A 304 18.38 7.66 -9.51
C PRO A 304 19.48 8.68 -9.85
N GLY A 305 19.12 9.74 -10.58
CA GLY A 305 20.03 10.82 -10.96
C GLY A 305 20.99 10.52 -12.12
N HIS A 306 20.81 9.42 -12.84
CA HIS A 306 21.64 9.08 -14.00
C HIS A 306 20.94 9.42 -15.32
N GLY A 307 21.44 10.44 -16.03
CA GLY A 307 20.99 10.86 -17.36
C GLY A 307 19.58 11.47 -17.40
N GLU A 308 19.12 11.76 -18.61
CA GLU A 308 17.76 12.23 -18.89
C GLU A 308 17.10 11.26 -19.87
N TYR A 309 15.83 10.95 -19.65
CA TYR A 309 15.10 10.00 -20.49
C TYR A 309 13.58 10.22 -20.45
N PHE A 310 12.91 9.65 -21.45
CA PHE A 310 11.46 9.51 -21.54
C PHE A 310 11.13 8.03 -21.70
N LEU A 311 10.10 7.57 -20.99
CA LEU A 311 9.52 6.25 -21.17
C LEU A 311 8.17 6.38 -21.87
N VAL A 312 7.90 5.47 -22.81
CA VAL A 312 6.64 5.43 -23.55
C VAL A 312 6.07 4.01 -23.46
N GLU A 313 4.81 3.92 -23.04
CA GLU A 313 3.98 2.71 -23.03
C GLU A 313 2.57 3.09 -23.50
N ASN A 314 1.71 2.10 -23.77
CA ASN A 314 0.32 2.31 -24.22
C ASN A 314 -0.67 1.58 -23.33
#